data_AF-A0AAP6J362-F1
#
_entry.id   AF-A0AAP6J362-F1
#
_cell.length_a   1.000
_cell.length_b   1.000
_cell.length_c   1.000
_cell.angle_alpha   90.00
_cell.angle_beta   90.00
_cell.angle_gamma   90.00
#
_symmetry.space_group_name_H-M   'P 1'
#
loop_
_entity.id
_entity.type
_entity.pdbx_description
1 polymer ?
#
loop_
_entity_poly.entity_id
_entity_poly.type
_entity_poly.pdbx_seq_one_letter_code
_entity_poly.pdbx_strand_id
1 'polypeptide(L)'
;MNISELTKIDYTNRVDCLVETYAEIAEQAFACFLDEVIDPAARIGFSPFDDPGGLMDQYERRRVSGIKTIVFAAMAIEAAAFEYAAMSLGDRMAKKLDKMDLEGKWMIATQLACGHSFQANSPAINGLKSLVSARNALVHHKSSPDDSEGKSVEKMMKRWADFEKDQVPNAFKTLVLLSLELDALPNSIIGTFPYYGKDPFHDYPRHPGVKAVIERCRMIHSDAIGG
;
A
#
# COMPACT_ATOMS: atom_id res chain seq x y z
N MET A 1 -3.96 -42.94 23.60
CA MET A 1 -3.52 -41.57 23.25
C MET A 1 -4.35 -41.13 22.06
N ASN A 2 -5.19 -40.12 22.26
CA ASN A 2 -6.22 -39.70 21.31
C ASN A 2 -5.61 -38.64 20.36
N ILE A 3 -5.58 -38.93 19.06
CA ILE A 3 -5.02 -38.07 18.00
C ILE A 3 -6.10 -37.06 17.57
N SER A 4 -6.66 -36.30 18.52
CA SER A 4 -7.74 -35.32 18.25
C SER A 4 -7.40 -33.88 18.64
N GLU A 5 -6.13 -33.58 18.92
CA GLU A 5 -5.65 -32.21 19.16
C GLU A 5 -4.68 -31.72 18.08
N LEU A 6 -4.86 -32.17 16.83
CA LEU A 6 -4.31 -31.46 15.68
C LEU A 6 -5.15 -30.19 15.48
N THR A 7 -4.68 -29.11 16.13
CA THR A 7 -4.86 -27.70 15.75
C THR A 7 -6.12 -27.43 14.93
N LYS A 8 -7.22 -27.08 15.60
CA LYS A 8 -8.26 -26.28 14.98
C LYS A 8 -7.60 -24.98 14.49
N ILE A 9 -7.25 -24.93 13.21
CA ILE A 9 -7.10 -23.67 12.51
C ILE A 9 -8.52 -23.11 12.45
N ASP A 10 -8.85 -22.23 13.39
CA ASP A 10 -10.13 -21.54 13.41
C ASP A 10 -10.10 -20.50 12.29
N TYR A 11 -10.53 -20.89 11.09
CA TYR A 11 -10.83 -19.97 10.01
C TYR A 11 -12.02 -19.12 10.46
N THR A 12 -11.76 -18.08 11.25
CA THR A 12 -12.74 -17.07 11.62
C THR A 12 -12.98 -16.16 10.42
N ASN A 13 -13.56 -16.72 9.35
CA ASN A 13 -13.91 -15.95 8.16
C ASN A 13 -14.92 -14.88 8.55
N ARG A 14 -14.46 -13.63 8.58
CA ARG A 14 -15.31 -12.44 8.74
C ARG A 14 -15.93 -12.13 7.39
N VAL A 15 -17.22 -11.78 7.39
CA VAL A 15 -17.94 -11.40 6.18
C VAL A 15 -17.82 -9.90 5.93
N ASP A 16 -17.97 -9.48 4.68
CA ASP A 16 -17.95 -8.06 4.26
C ASP A 16 -16.61 -7.33 4.51
N CYS A 17 -15.51 -8.10 4.52
CA CYS A 17 -14.16 -7.54 4.56
C CYS A 17 -13.74 -7.09 3.16
N LEU A 18 -13.30 -5.83 3.03
CA LEU A 18 -12.86 -5.22 1.76
C LEU A 18 -11.33 -5.18 1.60
N VAL A 19 -10.58 -5.85 2.47
CA VAL A 19 -9.10 -5.85 2.45
C VAL A 19 -8.56 -6.32 1.10
N GLU A 20 -9.01 -7.48 0.63
CA GLU A 20 -8.58 -8.03 -0.66
C GLU A 20 -9.01 -7.12 -1.81
N THR A 21 -10.26 -6.67 -1.82
CA THR A 21 -10.78 -5.75 -2.84
C THR A 21 -9.95 -4.47 -2.93
N TYR A 22 -9.61 -3.85 -1.80
CA TYR A 22 -8.78 -2.64 -1.80
C TYR A 22 -7.35 -2.93 -2.26
N ALA A 23 -6.75 -4.05 -1.84
CA ALA A 23 -5.42 -4.42 -2.27
C ALA A 23 -5.36 -4.72 -3.78
N GLU A 24 -6.36 -5.40 -4.33
CA GLU A 24 -6.48 -5.67 -5.77
C GLU A 24 -6.63 -4.37 -6.56
N ILE A 25 -7.47 -3.43 -6.11
CA ILE A 25 -7.61 -2.12 -6.75
C ILE A 25 -6.28 -1.36 -6.70
N ALA A 26 -5.57 -1.41 -5.56
CA ALA A 26 -4.26 -0.76 -5.42
C ALA A 26 -3.23 -1.39 -6.37
N GLU A 27 -3.19 -2.71 -6.49
CA GLU A 27 -2.28 -3.44 -7.38
C GLU A 27 -2.57 -3.15 -8.86
N GLN A 28 -3.84 -3.21 -9.27
CA GLN A 28 -4.27 -2.90 -10.64
C GLN A 28 -3.97 -1.43 -10.98
N ALA A 29 -4.27 -0.50 -10.07
CA ALA A 29 -3.95 0.90 -10.26
C ALA A 29 -2.43 1.13 -10.35
N PHE A 30 -1.64 0.40 -9.57
CA PHE A 30 -0.19 0.49 -9.65
C PHE A 30 0.34 -0.07 -10.98
N ALA A 31 -0.25 -1.15 -11.49
CA ALA A 31 0.06 -1.66 -12.83
C ALA A 31 -0.23 -0.60 -13.90
N CYS A 32 -1.42 0.01 -13.90
CA CYS A 32 -1.75 1.10 -14.84
C CYS A 32 -0.80 2.30 -14.70
N PHE A 33 -0.38 2.66 -13.48
CA PHE A 33 0.62 3.71 -13.27
C PHE A 33 1.98 3.35 -13.89
N LEU A 34 2.36 2.07 -13.89
CA LEU A 34 3.59 1.58 -14.48
C LEU A 34 3.53 1.51 -16.01
N ASP A 35 2.36 1.29 -16.61
CA ASP A 35 2.18 1.28 -18.07
C ASP A 35 2.27 2.70 -18.65
N GLU A 36 1.77 3.70 -17.93
CA GLU A 36 1.70 5.08 -18.39
C GLU A 36 3.02 5.84 -18.22
N VAL A 37 4.18 5.21 -18.52
CA VAL A 37 5.49 5.87 -18.46
C VAL A 37 5.55 6.99 -19.47
N ILE A 38 5.80 8.20 -18.97
CA ILE A 38 5.92 9.40 -19.79
C ILE A 38 7.39 9.58 -20.16
N ASP A 39 7.72 9.46 -21.44
CA ASP A 39 9.05 9.76 -21.96
C ASP A 39 9.38 11.25 -21.71
N PRO A 40 10.48 11.57 -21.01
CA PRO A 40 10.94 12.95 -20.85
C PRO A 40 11.09 13.71 -22.18
N ALA A 41 11.43 13.02 -23.28
CA ALA A 41 11.56 13.62 -24.60
C ALA A 41 10.20 14.04 -25.19
N ALA A 42 9.11 13.36 -24.82
CA ALA A 42 7.75 13.72 -25.26
C ALA A 42 7.27 15.07 -24.68
N ARG A 43 7.97 15.61 -23.68
CA ARG A 43 7.68 16.93 -23.10
C ARG A 43 8.32 18.09 -23.88
N ILE A 44 9.28 17.81 -24.76
CA ILE A 44 9.99 18.85 -25.52
C ILE A 44 9.10 19.30 -26.67
N GLY A 45 8.63 20.55 -26.62
CA GLY A 45 7.74 21.13 -27.64
C GLY A 45 6.24 20.86 -27.44
N PHE A 46 5.84 20.34 -26.26
CA PHE A 46 4.45 20.12 -25.91
C PHE A 46 3.66 21.44 -25.81
N SER A 47 2.51 21.49 -26.49
CA SER A 47 1.50 22.54 -26.35
C SER A 47 0.23 21.94 -25.74
N PRO A 48 -0.27 22.42 -24.59
CA PRO A 48 -1.54 21.95 -24.01
C PRO A 48 -2.76 22.16 -24.93
N PHE A 49 -2.64 23.04 -25.93
CA PHE A 49 -3.71 23.37 -26.87
C PHE A 49 -3.66 22.54 -28.16
N ASP A 50 -2.51 21.92 -28.45
CA ASP A 50 -2.30 21.03 -29.59
C ASP A 50 -1.62 19.75 -29.07
N ASP A 51 -2.43 18.81 -28.56
CA ASP A 51 -1.98 17.52 -28.01
C ASP A 51 -2.28 16.34 -28.98
N PRO A 52 -1.67 16.29 -30.18
CA PRO A 52 -1.94 15.23 -31.15
C PRO A 52 -1.48 13.84 -30.67
N GLY A 53 -0.67 13.78 -29.60
CA GLY A 53 -0.17 12.54 -29.00
C GLY A 53 -0.99 12.02 -27.83
N GLY A 54 -2.00 12.75 -27.35
CA GLY A 54 -2.77 12.39 -26.16
C GLY A 54 -1.93 12.37 -24.87
N LEU A 55 -0.87 13.18 -24.80
CA LEU A 55 0.06 13.25 -23.68
C LEU A 55 -0.62 13.78 -22.41
N MET A 56 -1.58 14.71 -22.56
CA MET A 56 -2.37 15.22 -21.44
C MET A 56 -3.28 14.12 -20.90
N ASP A 57 -3.97 13.39 -21.77
CA ASP A 57 -4.79 12.24 -21.37
C ASP A 57 -3.93 11.17 -20.69
N GLN A 58 -2.71 10.93 -21.19
CA GLN A 58 -1.75 10.02 -20.58
C GLN A 58 -1.34 10.47 -19.17
N TYR A 59 -1.03 11.76 -19.02
CA TYR A 59 -0.69 12.36 -17.73
C TYR A 59 -1.84 12.22 -16.74
N GLU A 60 -3.07 12.48 -17.17
CA GLU A 60 -4.26 12.32 -16.33
C GLU A 60 -4.49 10.85 -15.93
N ARG A 61 -4.40 9.91 -16.88
CA ARG A 61 -4.53 8.46 -16.58
C ARG A 61 -3.45 7.99 -15.60
N ARG A 62 -2.19 8.42 -15.79
CA ARG A 62 -1.08 8.14 -14.87
C ARG A 62 -1.39 8.69 -13.48
N ARG A 63 -1.78 9.96 -13.39
CA ARG A 63 -2.09 10.65 -12.13
C ARG A 63 -3.24 9.98 -11.38
N VAL A 64 -4.33 9.66 -12.08
CA VAL A 64 -5.49 8.94 -11.52
C VAL A 64 -5.06 7.58 -10.97
N SER A 65 -4.25 6.84 -11.72
CA SER A 65 -3.72 5.53 -11.30
C SER A 65 -2.81 5.64 -10.08
N GLY A 66 -1.97 6.68 -10.02
CA GLY A 66 -1.13 6.96 -8.84
C GLY A 66 -1.93 7.29 -7.58
N ILE A 67 -2.94 8.16 -7.71
CA ILE A 67 -3.85 8.50 -6.60
C ILE A 67 -4.61 7.26 -6.12
N LYS A 68 -5.16 6.47 -7.04
CA LYS A 68 -5.85 5.21 -6.71
C LYS A 68 -4.93 4.26 -5.95
N THR A 69 -3.69 4.09 -6.40
CA THR A 69 -2.69 3.25 -5.70
C THR A 69 -2.51 3.68 -4.25
N ILE A 70 -2.29 4.98 -4.00
CA ILE A 70 -2.05 5.52 -2.65
C ILE A 70 -3.30 5.33 -1.77
N VAL A 71 -4.47 5.72 -2.27
CA VAL A 71 -5.72 5.68 -1.51
C VAL A 71 -6.09 4.25 -1.16
N PHE A 72 -6.11 3.34 -2.15
CA PHE A 72 -6.54 1.97 -1.92
C PHE A 72 -5.51 1.13 -1.16
N ALA A 73 -4.20 1.40 -1.29
CA ALA A 73 -3.20 0.77 -0.43
C ALA A 73 -3.39 1.17 1.04
N ALA A 74 -3.63 2.46 1.31
CA ALA A 74 -3.92 2.93 2.66
C ALA A 74 -5.22 2.31 3.21
N MET A 75 -6.29 2.25 2.42
CA MET A 75 -7.55 1.63 2.81
C MET A 75 -7.41 0.13 3.08
N ALA A 76 -6.67 -0.60 2.25
CA ALA A 76 -6.39 -2.02 2.46
C ALA A 76 -5.67 -2.25 3.80
N ILE A 77 -4.63 -1.45 4.08
CA ILE A 77 -3.86 -1.55 5.33
C ILE A 77 -4.71 -1.17 6.56
N GLU A 78 -5.55 -0.14 6.46
CA GLU A 78 -6.45 0.25 7.56
C GLU A 78 -7.49 -0.84 7.86
N ALA A 79 -8.14 -1.37 6.82
CA ALA A 79 -9.10 -2.45 6.96
C ALA A 79 -8.43 -3.70 7.55
N ALA A 80 -7.22 -4.02 7.10
CA ALA A 80 -6.49 -5.19 7.57
C ALA A 80 -6.05 -5.07 9.03
N ALA A 81 -5.66 -3.87 9.47
CA ALA A 81 -5.34 -3.63 10.88
C ALA A 81 -6.54 -3.94 11.78
N PHE A 82 -7.74 -3.52 11.36
CA PHE A 82 -8.97 -3.80 12.09
C PHE A 82 -9.29 -5.30 12.09
N GLU A 83 -9.25 -5.93 10.92
CA GLU A 83 -9.57 -7.35 10.75
C GLU A 83 -8.61 -8.25 11.53
N TYR A 84 -7.30 -7.97 11.43
CA TYR A 84 -6.28 -8.67 12.21
C TYR A 84 -6.52 -8.53 13.71
N ALA A 85 -6.79 -7.32 14.21
CA ALA A 85 -7.09 -7.09 15.62
C ALA A 85 -8.38 -7.81 16.05
N ALA A 86 -9.38 -7.85 15.20
CA ALA A 86 -10.67 -8.46 15.51
C ALA A 86 -10.59 -9.99 15.52
N MET A 87 -9.87 -10.59 14.57
CA MET A 87 -9.61 -12.04 14.54
C MET A 87 -8.69 -12.49 15.68
N SER A 88 -7.67 -11.70 16.03
CA SER A 88 -6.67 -12.10 17.03
C SER A 88 -7.06 -11.77 18.47
N LEU A 89 -7.74 -10.65 18.69
CA LEU A 89 -8.00 -10.08 20.04
C LEU A 89 -9.50 -9.91 20.34
N GLY A 90 -10.37 -10.18 19.38
CA GLY A 90 -11.82 -9.99 19.46
C GLY A 90 -12.28 -8.56 19.18
N ASP A 91 -13.55 -8.43 18.76
CA ASP A 91 -14.15 -7.17 18.30
C ASP A 91 -14.07 -6.02 19.33
N ARG A 92 -14.17 -6.34 20.62
CA ARG A 92 -14.09 -5.32 21.69
C ARG A 92 -12.73 -4.64 21.72
N MET A 93 -11.66 -5.40 21.50
CA MET A 93 -10.31 -4.85 21.45
C MET A 93 -10.07 -4.12 20.13
N ALA A 94 -10.48 -4.71 19.01
CA ALA A 94 -10.39 -4.08 17.68
C ALA A 94 -11.02 -2.67 17.67
N LYS A 95 -12.24 -2.51 18.21
CA LYS A 95 -12.91 -1.19 18.34
C LYS A 95 -12.17 -0.17 19.21
N LYS A 96 -11.35 -0.63 20.15
CA LYS A 96 -10.50 0.29 20.96
C LYS A 96 -9.27 0.72 20.17
N LEU A 97 -8.60 -0.25 19.53
CA LEU A 97 -7.43 0.02 18.69
C LEU A 97 -7.79 0.89 17.49
N ASP A 98 -9.00 0.77 16.95
CA ASP A 98 -9.45 1.55 15.79
C ASP A 98 -9.40 3.08 15.99
N LYS A 99 -9.39 3.55 17.24
CA LYS A 99 -9.26 4.98 17.58
C LYS A 99 -7.81 5.50 17.56
N MET A 100 -6.84 4.61 17.39
CA MET A 100 -5.41 4.96 17.35
C MET A 100 -4.99 5.34 15.94
N ASP A 101 -3.83 5.98 15.82
CA ASP A 101 -3.17 6.12 14.53
C ASP A 101 -2.78 4.74 13.98
N LEU A 102 -2.63 4.66 12.66
CA LEU A 102 -2.45 3.39 11.95
C LEU A 102 -1.18 2.63 12.36
N GLU A 103 -0.09 3.35 12.65
CA GLU A 103 1.14 2.73 13.19
C GLU A 103 0.86 2.13 14.57
N GLY A 104 0.25 2.91 15.46
CA GLY A 104 -0.16 2.44 16.79
C GLY A 104 -1.07 1.20 16.73
N LYS A 105 -2.02 1.14 15.79
CA LYS A 105 -2.89 -0.03 15.57
C LYS A 105 -2.06 -1.29 15.32
N TRP A 106 -1.15 -1.23 14.35
CA TRP A 106 -0.32 -2.38 13.97
C TRP A 106 0.63 -2.80 15.09
N MET A 107 1.35 -1.84 15.67
CA MET A 107 2.34 -2.11 16.73
C MET A 107 1.69 -2.78 17.95
N ILE A 108 0.52 -2.31 18.38
CA ILE A 108 -0.15 -2.84 19.57
C ILE A 108 -0.91 -4.12 19.26
N ALA A 109 -1.60 -4.21 18.11
CA ALA A 109 -2.32 -5.42 17.73
C ALA A 109 -1.37 -6.62 17.65
N THR A 110 -0.24 -6.45 16.98
CA THR A 110 0.79 -7.52 16.84
C THR A 110 1.45 -7.87 18.17
N GLN A 111 1.80 -6.87 18.99
CA GLN A 111 2.34 -7.12 20.33
C GLN A 111 1.39 -7.92 21.23
N LEU A 112 0.09 -7.63 21.19
CA LEU A 112 -0.91 -8.32 21.99
C LEU A 112 -1.24 -9.72 21.45
N ALA A 113 -1.25 -9.89 20.13
CA ALA A 113 -1.62 -11.15 19.48
C ALA A 113 -0.47 -12.16 19.42
N CYS A 114 0.72 -11.70 19.01
CA CYS A 114 1.89 -12.55 18.74
C CYS A 114 2.97 -12.46 19.83
N GLY A 115 2.80 -11.59 20.84
CA GLY A 115 3.82 -11.30 21.85
C GLY A 115 5.02 -10.49 21.31
N HIS A 116 4.98 -10.12 20.03
CA HIS A 116 6.02 -9.38 19.32
C HIS A 116 5.39 -8.27 18.49
N SER A 117 5.83 -7.04 18.68
CA SER A 117 5.49 -5.93 17.79
C SER A 117 6.32 -6.01 16.51
N PHE A 118 5.86 -5.32 15.46
CA PHE A 118 6.76 -4.95 14.37
C PHE A 118 7.98 -4.18 14.89
N GLN A 119 9.10 -4.31 14.20
CA GLN A 119 10.32 -3.61 14.57
C GLN A 119 10.14 -2.11 14.29
N ALA A 120 10.43 -1.28 15.31
CA ALA A 120 10.41 0.16 15.12
C ALA A 120 11.42 0.56 14.03
N ASN A 121 10.96 1.38 13.07
CA ASN A 121 11.72 1.80 11.90
C ASN A 121 12.05 0.69 10.88
N SER A 122 11.31 -0.43 10.89
CA SER A 122 11.37 -1.40 9.79
C SER A 122 11.01 -0.74 8.45
N PRO A 123 11.42 -1.31 7.31
CA PRO A 123 10.98 -0.86 6.00
C PRO A 123 9.46 -0.75 5.88
N ALA A 124 8.67 -1.68 6.43
CA ALA A 124 7.21 -1.57 6.38
C ALA A 124 6.68 -0.42 7.26
N ILE A 125 7.18 -0.24 8.48
CA ILE A 125 6.73 0.84 9.38
C ILE A 125 7.10 2.22 8.84
N ASN A 126 8.30 2.39 8.26
CA ASN A 126 8.69 3.64 7.60
C ASN A 126 7.86 3.91 6.34
N GLY A 127 7.58 2.85 5.58
CA GLY A 127 6.65 2.89 4.45
C GLY A 127 5.25 3.34 4.88
N LEU A 128 4.75 2.80 5.99
CA LEU A 128 3.44 3.10 6.57
C LEU A 128 3.31 4.57 6.97
N LYS A 129 4.31 5.12 7.67
CA LYS A 129 4.38 6.55 8.01
C LYS A 129 4.30 7.43 6.76
N SER A 130 5.08 7.07 5.76
CA SER A 130 5.13 7.80 4.48
C SER A 130 3.81 7.71 3.73
N LEU A 131 3.17 6.52 3.69
CA LEU A 131 1.87 6.30 3.08
C LEU A 131 0.76 7.11 3.76
N VAL A 132 0.71 7.12 5.10
CA VAL A 132 -0.25 7.94 5.85
C VAL A 132 -0.06 9.42 5.54
N SER A 133 1.19 9.89 5.48
CA SER A 133 1.51 11.27 5.09
C SER A 133 1.04 11.58 3.65
N ALA A 134 1.30 10.69 2.70
CA ALA A 134 0.88 10.84 1.31
C ALA A 134 -0.65 10.88 1.17
N ARG A 135 -1.36 9.94 1.82
CA ARG A 135 -2.83 9.93 1.86
C ARG A 135 -3.38 11.22 2.44
N ASN A 136 -2.81 11.70 3.55
CA ASN A 136 -3.24 12.94 4.19
C ASN A 136 -2.98 14.16 3.30
N ALA A 137 -1.88 14.18 2.55
CA ALA A 137 -1.60 15.23 1.58
C ALA A 137 -2.63 15.28 0.45
N LEU A 138 -3.18 14.13 0.03
CA LEU A 138 -4.27 14.05 -0.95
C LEU A 138 -5.60 14.51 -0.35
N VAL A 139 -5.96 14.01 0.84
CA VAL A 139 -7.24 14.34 1.51
C VAL A 139 -7.33 15.81 1.91
N HIS A 140 -6.22 16.39 2.38
CA HIS A 140 -6.15 17.78 2.82
C HIS A 140 -5.54 18.71 1.77
N HIS A 141 -5.52 18.31 0.50
CA HIS A 141 -5.01 19.14 -0.58
C HIS A 141 -5.79 20.46 -0.66
N LYS A 142 -5.07 21.58 -0.67
CA LYS A 142 -5.65 22.93 -0.80
C LYS A 142 -5.15 23.58 -2.09
N SER A 143 -6.05 24.22 -2.82
CA SER A 143 -5.67 25.06 -3.96
C SER A 143 -4.81 26.23 -3.52
N SER A 144 -4.10 26.83 -4.47
CA SER A 144 -3.35 28.08 -4.27
C SER A 144 -3.78 29.09 -5.35
N PRO A 145 -3.67 30.41 -5.10
CA PRO A 145 -3.94 31.43 -6.11
C PRO A 145 -3.03 31.26 -7.33
N ASP A 146 -3.59 31.51 -8.51
CA ASP A 146 -2.83 31.64 -9.75
C ASP A 146 -2.05 32.96 -9.72
N ASP A 147 -0.77 32.91 -10.08
CA ASP A 147 0.09 34.10 -10.15
C ASP A 147 0.04 34.82 -11.50
N SER A 148 -0.73 34.32 -12.48
CA SER A 148 -0.83 34.85 -13.86
C SER A 148 0.50 34.93 -14.63
N GLU A 149 1.62 34.62 -13.98
CA GLU A 149 2.98 34.54 -14.50
C GLU A 149 3.37 33.08 -14.83
N GLY A 150 2.52 32.10 -14.49
CA GLY A 150 2.71 30.68 -14.78
C GLY A 150 3.64 29.93 -13.80
N LYS A 151 4.34 30.62 -12.89
CA LYS A 151 5.27 29.97 -11.92
C LYS A 151 4.50 29.09 -10.92
N SER A 152 3.28 29.48 -10.57
CA SER A 152 2.37 28.70 -9.73
C SER A 152 2.02 27.34 -10.35
N VAL A 153 1.78 27.32 -11.67
CA VAL A 153 1.52 26.12 -12.47
C VAL A 153 2.76 25.24 -12.58
N GLU A 154 3.92 25.81 -12.88
CA GLU A 154 5.19 25.06 -12.93
C GLU A 154 5.52 24.39 -11.59
N LYS A 155 5.37 25.14 -10.48
CA LYS A 155 5.59 24.63 -9.13
C LYS A 155 4.60 23.52 -8.78
N MET A 156 3.34 23.66 -9.17
CA MET A 156 2.32 22.62 -9.01
C MET A 156 2.71 21.35 -9.78
N MET A 157 3.03 21.46 -11.07
CA MET A 157 3.42 20.33 -11.91
C MET A 157 4.65 19.60 -11.37
N LYS A 158 5.68 20.35 -10.95
CA LYS A 158 6.88 19.76 -10.33
C LYS A 158 6.54 19.02 -9.05
N ARG A 159 5.77 19.64 -8.15
CA ARG A 159 5.36 19.02 -6.88
C ARG A 159 4.58 17.72 -7.12
N TRP A 160 3.69 17.70 -8.10
CA TRP A 160 2.96 16.48 -8.47
C TRP A 160 3.87 15.41 -9.07
N ALA A 161 4.81 15.79 -9.93
CA ALA A 161 5.77 14.84 -10.49
C ALA A 161 6.66 14.20 -9.41
N ASP A 162 7.16 15.00 -8.46
CA ASP A 162 7.94 14.52 -7.32
C ASP A 162 7.09 13.62 -6.40
N PHE A 163 5.85 14.04 -6.12
CA PHE A 163 4.90 13.27 -5.32
C PHE A 163 4.59 11.91 -5.95
N GLU A 164 4.30 11.87 -7.25
CA GLU A 164 4.00 10.62 -7.97
C GLU A 164 5.21 9.69 -8.02
N LYS A 165 6.38 10.25 -8.33
CA LYS A 165 7.64 9.48 -8.43
C LYS A 165 7.97 8.76 -7.14
N ASP A 166 7.79 9.43 -6.00
CA ASP A 166 8.22 8.91 -4.70
C ASP A 166 7.10 8.15 -3.98
N GLN A 167 5.89 8.72 -3.93
CA GLN A 167 4.82 8.22 -3.06
C GLN A 167 4.05 7.04 -3.67
N VAL A 168 3.87 7.00 -5.00
CA VAL A 168 3.11 5.91 -5.64
C VAL A 168 3.82 4.57 -5.50
N PRO A 169 5.13 4.44 -5.83
CA PRO A 169 5.84 3.19 -5.59
C PRO A 169 5.96 2.85 -4.09
N ASN A 170 6.11 3.87 -3.24
CA ASN A 170 6.18 3.64 -1.79
C ASN A 170 4.87 3.07 -1.23
N ALA A 171 3.71 3.54 -1.71
CA ALA A 171 2.41 3.04 -1.27
C ALA A 171 2.24 1.54 -1.55
N PHE A 172 2.52 1.11 -2.78
CA PHE A 172 2.42 -0.32 -3.12
C PHE A 172 3.48 -1.16 -2.40
N LYS A 173 4.72 -0.67 -2.29
CA LYS A 173 5.77 -1.35 -1.50
C LYS A 173 5.37 -1.54 -0.03
N THR A 174 4.73 -0.55 0.56
CA THR A 174 4.28 -0.60 1.96
C THR A 174 3.24 -1.70 2.16
N LEU A 175 2.25 -1.78 1.25
CA LEU A 175 1.24 -2.86 1.25
C LEU A 175 1.91 -4.24 1.25
N VAL A 176 2.89 -4.44 0.36
CA VAL A 176 3.63 -5.71 0.25
C VAL A 176 4.51 -5.99 1.46
N LEU A 177 5.32 -5.02 1.90
CA LEU A 177 6.25 -5.21 3.02
C LEU A 177 5.53 -5.48 4.34
N LEU A 178 4.40 -4.81 4.59
CA LEU A 178 3.62 -5.03 5.79
C LEU A 178 3.00 -6.43 5.82
N SER A 179 2.63 -6.98 4.65
CA SER A 179 2.18 -8.37 4.53
C SER A 179 3.28 -9.34 4.87
N LEU A 180 4.47 -9.13 4.31
CA LEU A 180 5.61 -10.00 4.59
C LEU A 180 5.99 -9.95 6.08
N GLU A 181 6.00 -8.75 6.69
CA GLU A 181 6.29 -8.59 8.12
C GLU A 181 5.22 -9.27 8.99
N LEU A 182 3.93 -9.15 8.63
CA LEU A 182 2.84 -9.82 9.34
C LEU A 182 2.94 -11.34 9.23
N ASP A 183 3.25 -11.87 8.05
CA ASP A 183 3.40 -13.31 7.80
C ASP A 183 4.61 -13.90 8.55
N ALA A 184 5.64 -13.10 8.80
CA ALA A 184 6.84 -13.51 9.53
C ALA A 184 6.65 -13.57 11.05
N LEU A 185 5.58 -12.96 11.59
CA LEU A 185 5.32 -13.00 13.03
C LEU A 185 4.93 -14.40 13.51
N PRO A 186 5.45 -14.84 14.67
CA PRO A 186 5.07 -16.12 15.25
C PRO A 186 3.57 -16.12 15.60
N ASN A 187 2.87 -17.19 15.23
CA ASN A 187 1.42 -17.34 15.44
C ASN A 187 0.55 -16.29 14.72
N SER A 188 1.08 -15.66 13.65
CA SER A 188 0.27 -14.77 12.82
C SER A 188 -0.90 -15.51 12.18
N ILE A 189 -2.04 -14.83 12.05
CA ILE A 189 -3.25 -15.39 11.45
C ILE A 189 -3.22 -15.12 9.95
N ILE A 190 -3.04 -16.20 9.18
CA ILE A 190 -3.10 -16.20 7.72
C ILE A 190 -4.52 -15.80 7.26
N GLY A 191 -4.61 -14.97 6.22
CA GLY A 191 -5.88 -14.57 5.59
C GLY A 191 -6.47 -13.24 6.07
N THR A 192 -5.83 -12.57 7.03
CA THR A 192 -6.20 -11.19 7.44
C THR A 192 -5.70 -10.11 6.48
N PHE A 193 -4.77 -10.49 5.60
CA PHE A 193 -4.12 -9.60 4.66
C PHE A 193 -3.71 -10.36 3.39
N PRO A 194 -3.59 -9.69 2.22
CA PRO A 194 -3.23 -10.35 0.98
C PRO A 194 -1.84 -10.96 1.08
N TYR A 195 -1.69 -12.19 0.62
CA TYR A 195 -0.43 -12.91 0.70
C TYR A 195 0.52 -12.51 -0.44
N TYR A 196 1.70 -12.00 -0.08
CA TYR A 196 2.76 -11.64 -1.03
C TYR A 196 4.03 -12.49 -0.88
N GLY A 197 4.03 -13.52 -0.03
CA GLY A 197 5.14 -14.47 0.09
C GLY A 197 5.29 -15.39 -1.14
N LYS A 198 6.26 -16.32 -1.09
CA LYS A 198 6.49 -17.29 -2.17
C LYS A 198 5.58 -18.50 -1.97
N ASP A 199 4.53 -18.60 -2.78
CA ASP A 199 3.67 -19.79 -2.81
C ASP A 199 3.13 -20.03 -4.24
N PRO A 200 3.22 -21.27 -4.78
CA PRO A 200 2.66 -21.61 -6.09
C PRO A 200 1.15 -21.41 -6.25
N PHE A 201 0.37 -21.36 -5.16
CA PHE A 201 -1.10 -21.23 -5.25
C PHE A 201 -1.62 -19.79 -5.33
N HIS A 202 -0.76 -18.80 -5.06
CA HIS A 202 -1.11 -17.38 -5.03
C HIS A 202 -0.36 -16.55 -6.10
N ASP A 203 0.28 -17.23 -7.07
CA ASP A 203 0.98 -16.60 -8.20
C ASP A 203 0.03 -16.47 -9.41
N TYR A 204 -1.00 -15.62 -9.26
CA TYR A 204 -1.79 -15.16 -10.40
C TYR A 204 -0.92 -14.37 -11.38
N PRO A 205 -1.27 -14.29 -12.68
CA PRO A 205 -0.52 -13.49 -13.63
C PRO A 205 -0.56 -12.01 -13.25
N ARG A 206 0.54 -11.52 -12.65
CA ARG A 206 0.72 -10.12 -12.28
C ARG A 206 1.43 -9.35 -13.40
N HIS A 207 1.15 -8.05 -13.47
CA HIS A 207 1.90 -7.13 -14.33
C HIS A 207 3.42 -7.25 -14.05
N PRO A 208 4.31 -7.33 -15.07
CA PRO A 208 5.74 -7.59 -14.85
C PRO A 208 6.42 -6.60 -13.90
N GLY A 209 6.05 -5.32 -13.99
CA GLY A 209 6.58 -4.27 -13.11
C GLY A 209 6.09 -4.43 -11.65
N VAL A 210 4.86 -4.91 -11.45
CA VAL A 210 4.32 -5.23 -10.11
C VAL A 210 5.11 -6.40 -9.52
N LYS A 211 5.30 -7.48 -10.31
CA LYS A 211 6.09 -8.66 -9.90
C LYS A 211 7.51 -8.27 -9.49
N ALA A 212 8.17 -7.40 -10.27
CA ALA A 212 9.52 -6.92 -9.96
C ALA A 212 9.58 -6.11 -8.64
N VAL A 213 8.52 -5.37 -8.29
CA VAL A 213 8.44 -4.68 -6.99
C VAL A 213 8.24 -5.68 -5.86
N ILE A 214 7.35 -6.65 -6.01
CA ILE A 214 7.11 -7.71 -5.00
C ILE A 214 8.41 -8.47 -4.72
N GLU A 215 9.14 -8.90 -5.76
CA GLU A 215 10.43 -9.58 -5.57
C GLU A 215 11.46 -8.72 -4.84
N ARG A 216 11.50 -7.41 -5.13
CA ARG A 216 12.36 -6.49 -4.36
C ARG A 216 11.94 -6.37 -2.91
N CYS A 217 10.64 -6.31 -2.61
CA CYS A 217 10.16 -6.30 -1.23
C CYS A 217 10.51 -7.59 -0.49
N ARG A 218 10.42 -8.76 -1.15
CA ARG A 218 10.87 -10.04 -0.59
C ARG A 218 12.35 -10.03 -0.24
N MET A 219 13.21 -9.49 -1.12
CA MET A 219 14.65 -9.34 -0.82
C MET A 219 14.90 -8.41 0.37
N ILE A 220 14.29 -7.22 0.37
CA ILE A 220 14.40 -6.25 1.48
C ILE A 220 14.00 -6.88 2.82
N HIS A 221 12.89 -7.63 2.82
CA HIS A 221 12.38 -8.28 4.01
C HIS A 221 13.29 -9.42 4.49
N SER A 222 13.80 -10.26 3.57
CA SER A 222 14.77 -11.31 3.91
C SER A 222 16.07 -10.74 4.51
N ASP A 223 16.60 -9.66 3.92
CA ASP A 223 17.82 -9.01 4.41
C ASP A 223 17.62 -8.40 5.81
N ALA A 224 16.41 -7.90 6.11
CA ALA A 224 16.06 -7.36 7.42
C ALA A 224 15.92 -8.43 8.52
N ILE A 225 15.58 -9.67 8.17
CA ILE A 225 15.45 -10.80 9.11
C ILE A 225 16.79 -11.54 9.30
N GLY A 226 17.68 -11.51 8.29
CA GLY A 226 18.96 -12.22 8.30
C GLY A 226 20.13 -11.50 8.97
N GLY A 227 19.93 -10.30 9.53
CA GLY A 227 20.94 -9.51 10.26
C GLY A 227 20.71 -9.51 11.76
#